data_AF-A0A947XML2-F1
#
_entry.id   AF-A0A947XML2-F1
#
_cell.length_a   1.000
_cell.length_b   1.000
_cell.length_c   1.000
_cell.angle_alpha   90.00
_cell.angle_beta   90.00
_cell.angle_gamma   90.00
#
_symmetry.space_group_name_H-M   'P 1'
#
loop_
_entity.id
_entity.type
_entity.pdbx_description
1 polymer ?
#
loop_
_entity_poly.entity_id
_entity_poly.type
_entity_poly.pdbx_seq_one_letter_code
_entity_poly.pdbx_strand_id
1 'polypeptide(L)'
;EIVSLYLVPADGGALAAFQPGQYIGLRLLLDGGEQRRNYSLSALSNGREYRISVKREVGGKVSNYLHDQLQVGDSLELFAPAGSFVLRESAKPLVLITAGVGITPALSMLEAARDTGRDIHFIHCARHAGVHAFRDWVEAQRAERPQLRHYVCYSEPRAGDQGDAEGLLSLEQLEQWLPEQRDLDAYFLGPKPFMAKVKRHLHSLGVPAAQSHYEFFGPASALDS
;
A
#
# COMPACT_ATOMS: atom_id res chain seq x y z
N GLU A 1 3.21 -8.05 -12.51
CA GLU A 1 1.76 -7.74 -12.60
C GLU A 1 1.39 -6.32 -12.17
N ILE A 2 2.34 -5.48 -11.74
CA ILE A 2 2.08 -4.08 -11.34
C ILE A 2 2.91 -3.16 -12.23
N VAL A 3 2.30 -2.06 -12.70
CA VAL A 3 2.98 -0.96 -13.38
C VAL A 3 2.79 0.33 -12.59
N SER A 4 3.75 1.24 -12.66
CA SER A 4 3.59 2.58 -12.08
C SER A 4 3.38 3.60 -13.19
N LEU A 5 2.39 4.47 -12.98
CA LEU A 5 2.08 5.58 -13.87
C LEU A 5 2.51 6.88 -13.20
N TYR A 6 3.19 7.72 -13.96
CA TYR A 6 3.66 9.04 -13.55
C TYR A 6 2.83 10.07 -14.31
N LEU A 7 2.06 10.86 -13.58
CA LEU A 7 0.98 11.69 -14.11
C LEU A 7 1.33 13.15 -13.88
N VAL A 8 1.46 13.91 -14.97
CA VAL A 8 1.71 15.35 -14.96
C VAL A 8 0.45 16.09 -15.44
N PRO A 9 0.21 17.32 -14.96
CA PRO A 9 -0.93 18.10 -15.40
C PRO A 9 -0.76 18.53 -16.87
N ALA A 10 -1.74 18.22 -17.72
CA ALA A 10 -1.68 18.50 -19.15
C ALA A 10 -1.67 20.01 -19.47
N ASP A 11 -2.22 20.83 -18.57
CA ASP A 11 -2.23 22.29 -18.67
C ASP A 11 -0.96 22.95 -18.08
N GLY A 12 -0.01 22.16 -17.56
CA GLY A 12 1.19 22.66 -16.90
C GLY A 12 0.93 23.37 -15.56
N GLY A 13 -0.29 23.24 -15.02
CA GLY A 13 -0.69 23.85 -13.75
C GLY A 13 -0.03 23.22 -12.52
N ALA A 14 -0.35 23.76 -11.35
CA ALA A 14 0.10 23.19 -10.09
C ALA A 14 -0.74 21.96 -9.71
N LEU A 15 -0.08 20.96 -9.14
CA LEU A 15 -0.77 19.81 -8.53
C LEU A 15 -1.15 20.09 -7.09
N ALA A 16 -2.35 19.66 -6.70
CA ALA A 16 -2.76 19.69 -5.29
C ALA A 16 -1.83 18.80 -4.45
N ALA A 17 -1.37 19.34 -3.33
CA ALA A 17 -0.63 18.55 -2.35
C ALA A 17 -1.54 17.47 -1.71
N PHE A 18 -0.94 16.40 -1.24
CA PHE A 18 -1.64 15.29 -0.60
C PHE A 18 -0.82 14.70 0.54
N GLN A 19 -1.49 13.97 1.43
CA GLN A 19 -0.87 13.30 2.56
C GLN A 19 -0.57 11.82 2.24
N PRO A 20 0.53 11.25 2.77
CA PRO A 20 0.86 9.83 2.59
C PRO A 20 -0.29 8.93 3.04
N GLY A 21 -0.78 8.08 2.14
CA GLY A 21 -1.96 7.23 2.34
C GLY A 21 -3.19 7.63 1.53
N GLN A 22 -3.30 8.90 1.12
CA GLN A 22 -4.41 9.36 0.28
C GLN A 22 -4.40 8.70 -1.11
N TYR A 23 -5.54 8.80 -1.78
CA TYR A 23 -5.75 8.27 -3.12
C TYR A 23 -6.22 9.37 -4.08
N ILE A 24 -6.15 9.07 -5.37
CA ILE A 24 -6.74 9.86 -6.44
C ILE A 24 -7.82 9.06 -7.16
N GLY A 25 -8.90 9.74 -7.57
CA GLY A 25 -9.93 9.14 -8.41
C GLY A 25 -9.57 9.27 -9.89
N LEU A 26 -9.75 8.21 -10.66
CA LEU A 26 -9.58 8.16 -12.11
C LEU A 26 -10.94 7.98 -12.78
N ARG A 27 -11.23 8.78 -13.80
CA ARG A 27 -12.40 8.65 -14.68
C ARG A 27 -11.96 8.27 -16.09
N LEU A 28 -12.63 7.27 -16.66
CA LEU A 28 -12.39 6.79 -18.03
C LEU A 28 -13.71 6.47 -18.72
N LEU A 29 -13.78 6.71 -20.02
CA LEU A 29 -14.86 6.21 -20.89
C LEU A 29 -14.36 4.98 -21.62
N LEU A 30 -14.81 3.79 -21.23
CA LEU A 30 -14.42 2.50 -21.82
C LEU A 30 -15.66 1.74 -22.27
N ASP A 31 -15.61 1.13 -23.46
CA ASP A 31 -16.71 0.36 -24.05
C ASP A 31 -18.05 1.11 -24.07
N GLY A 32 -18.03 2.43 -24.28
CA GLY A 32 -19.23 3.28 -24.28
C GLY A 32 -19.82 3.58 -22.89
N GLY A 33 -19.13 3.24 -21.80
CA GLY A 33 -19.57 3.52 -20.43
C GLY A 33 -18.51 4.20 -19.56
N GLU A 34 -18.95 5.02 -18.61
CA GLU A 34 -18.07 5.65 -17.63
C GLU A 34 -17.61 4.63 -16.58
N GLN A 35 -16.31 4.62 -16.33
CA GLN A 35 -15.66 3.84 -15.27
C GLN A 35 -14.95 4.80 -14.32
N ARG A 36 -15.13 4.59 -13.01
CA ARG A 36 -14.38 5.29 -11.96
C ARG A 36 -13.62 4.33 -11.08
N ARG A 37 -12.35 4.60 -10.80
CA ARG A 37 -11.52 3.80 -9.88
C ARG A 37 -10.65 4.70 -9.03
N ASN A 38 -10.42 4.29 -7.78
CA ASN A 38 -9.50 4.98 -6.88
C ASN A 38 -8.17 4.24 -6.88
N TYR A 39 -7.07 5.00 -6.86
CA TYR A 39 -5.72 4.49 -6.75
C TYR A 39 -4.95 5.28 -5.70
N SER A 40 -4.35 4.60 -4.72
CA SER A 40 -3.50 5.26 -3.73
C SER A 40 -2.32 5.96 -4.41
N LEU A 41 -1.98 7.14 -3.91
CA LEU A 41 -0.80 7.88 -4.31
C LEU A 41 0.42 7.20 -3.67
N SER A 42 1.26 6.60 -4.51
CA SER A 42 2.28 5.64 -4.09
C SER A 42 3.67 6.26 -3.92
N ALA A 43 3.79 7.58 -4.04
CA ALA A 43 4.98 8.41 -3.77
C ALA A 43 4.65 9.59 -2.86
N LEU A 44 5.66 10.30 -2.37
CA LEU A 44 5.47 11.60 -1.74
C LEU A 44 4.95 12.67 -2.70
N SER A 45 4.19 13.61 -2.14
CA SER A 45 3.80 14.81 -2.85
C SER A 45 5.03 15.66 -3.14
N ASN A 46 5.29 15.95 -4.41
CA ASN A 46 6.47 16.70 -4.86
C ASN A 46 6.11 17.94 -5.71
N GLY A 47 4.81 18.21 -5.90
CA GLY A 47 4.29 19.33 -6.69
C GLY A 47 4.49 19.23 -8.20
N ARG A 48 5.12 18.16 -8.72
CA ARG A 48 5.46 17.99 -10.15
C ARG A 48 4.65 16.89 -10.82
N GLU A 49 4.42 15.79 -10.11
CA GLU A 49 3.70 14.64 -10.65
C GLU A 49 2.95 13.89 -9.54
N TYR A 50 1.96 13.10 -9.95
CA TYR A 50 1.40 12.02 -9.14
C TYR A 50 1.94 10.68 -9.61
N ARG A 51 2.25 9.79 -8.65
CA ARG A 51 2.54 8.38 -8.94
C ARG A 51 1.41 7.51 -8.41
N ILE A 52 0.84 6.68 -9.29
CA ILE A 52 -0.03 5.58 -8.90
C ILE A 52 0.60 4.26 -9.35
N SER A 53 0.33 3.17 -8.64
CA SER A 53 0.82 1.85 -9.02
C SER A 53 -0.35 0.88 -9.13
N VAL A 54 -0.54 0.34 -10.33
CA VAL A 54 -1.75 -0.37 -10.73
C VAL A 54 -1.43 -1.84 -10.88
N LYS A 55 -2.06 -2.68 -10.07
CA LYS A 55 -2.08 -4.13 -10.28
C LYS A 55 -3.09 -4.48 -11.38
N ARG A 56 -2.69 -5.37 -12.29
CA ARG A 56 -3.61 -5.99 -13.23
C ARG A 56 -4.58 -6.91 -12.48
N GLU A 57 -5.88 -6.69 -12.68
CA GLU A 57 -6.92 -7.56 -12.14
C GLU A 57 -7.51 -8.41 -13.26
N VAL A 58 -7.67 -9.70 -13.02
CA VAL A 58 -8.27 -10.62 -14.01
C VAL A 58 -9.69 -10.17 -14.31
N GLY A 59 -9.99 -9.91 -15.59
CA GLY A 59 -11.28 -9.37 -16.02
C GLY A 59 -11.54 -7.89 -15.66
N GLY A 60 -10.57 -7.18 -15.07
CA GLY A 60 -10.72 -5.79 -14.68
C GLY A 60 -10.62 -4.82 -15.87
N LYS A 61 -11.72 -4.16 -16.24
CA LYS A 61 -11.72 -3.23 -17.40
C LYS A 61 -10.64 -2.15 -17.34
N VAL A 62 -10.63 -1.37 -16.25
CA VAL A 62 -9.72 -0.22 -16.11
C VAL A 62 -8.28 -0.67 -15.91
N SER A 63 -8.00 -1.65 -15.04
CA SER A 63 -6.63 -2.07 -14.80
C SER A 63 -5.99 -2.73 -16.01
N ASN A 64 -6.73 -3.48 -16.83
CA ASN A 64 -6.19 -4.01 -18.09
C ASN A 64 -5.99 -2.89 -19.13
N TYR A 65 -6.93 -1.94 -19.28
CA TYR A 65 -6.73 -0.78 -20.14
C TYR A 65 -5.44 -0.01 -19.80
N LEU A 66 -5.22 0.29 -18.52
CA LEU A 66 -4.03 1.01 -18.05
C LEU A 66 -2.72 0.24 -18.26
N HIS A 67 -2.77 -1.09 -18.42
CA HIS A 67 -1.58 -1.89 -18.69
C HIS A 67 -1.35 -2.14 -20.19
N ASP A 68 -2.42 -2.33 -20.97
CA ASP A 68 -2.33 -2.81 -22.35
C ASP A 68 -2.44 -1.70 -23.39
N GLN A 69 -3.21 -0.65 -23.08
CA GLN A 69 -3.62 0.34 -24.06
C GLN A 69 -3.08 1.73 -23.77
N LEU A 70 -3.05 2.14 -22.50
CA LEU A 70 -2.52 3.45 -22.11
C LEU A 70 -1.03 3.56 -22.46
N GLN A 71 -0.68 4.60 -23.21
CA GLN A 71 0.70 4.92 -23.59
C GLN A 71 1.17 6.22 -22.96
N VAL A 72 2.49 6.41 -22.92
CA VAL A 72 3.09 7.70 -22.55
C VAL A 72 2.64 8.77 -23.54
N GLY A 73 2.13 9.89 -23.03
CA GLY A 73 1.57 10.99 -23.82
C GLY A 73 0.03 11.00 -23.85
N ASP A 74 -0.62 9.90 -23.47
CA ASP A 74 -2.08 9.87 -23.33
C ASP A 74 -2.54 10.71 -22.12
N SER A 75 -3.77 11.20 -22.19
CA SER A 75 -4.40 11.98 -21.13
C SER A 75 -5.38 11.14 -20.31
N LEU A 76 -5.40 11.39 -19.00
CA LEU A 76 -6.32 10.77 -18.05
C LEU A 76 -7.07 11.87 -17.29
N GLU A 77 -8.34 11.61 -16.98
CA GLU A 77 -9.12 12.51 -16.13
C GLU A 77 -9.05 12.09 -14.66
N LEU A 78 -8.57 13.01 -13.83
CA LEU A 78 -8.33 12.76 -12.41
C LEU A 78 -9.20 13.69 -11.55
N PHE A 79 -9.70 13.15 -10.45
CA PHE A 79 -10.25 13.94 -9.35
C PHE A 79 -9.11 14.44 -8.46
N ALA A 80 -9.38 15.41 -7.58
CA ALA A 80 -8.40 15.83 -6.59
C ALA A 80 -8.07 14.68 -5.60
N PRO A 81 -6.87 14.69 -4.99
CA PRO A 81 -6.54 13.76 -3.91
C PRO A 81 -7.57 13.79 -2.78
N ALA A 82 -7.89 12.62 -2.24
CA ALA A 82 -8.88 12.43 -1.19
C ALA A 82 -8.52 11.27 -0.26
N GLY A 83 -9.30 11.10 0.81
CA GLY A 83 -9.15 10.02 1.79
C GLY A 83 -8.66 10.52 3.15
N SER A 84 -9.10 9.82 4.20
CA SER A 84 -8.75 10.09 5.61
C SER A 84 -7.77 9.06 6.20
N PHE A 85 -7.45 8.02 5.43
CA PHE A 85 -6.41 7.07 5.77
C PHE A 85 -5.04 7.68 5.43
N VAL A 86 -4.47 8.36 6.42
CA VAL A 86 -3.23 9.12 6.26
C VAL A 86 -2.26 8.78 7.37
N LEU A 87 -0.96 8.83 7.08
CA LEU A 87 0.08 8.69 8.09
C LEU A 87 -0.03 9.84 9.09
N ARG A 88 -0.36 9.51 10.33
CA ARG A 88 -0.44 10.47 11.43
C ARG A 88 0.94 10.80 11.96
N GLU A 89 1.13 12.07 12.33
CA GLU A 89 2.29 12.50 13.12
C GLU A 89 2.26 11.82 14.49
N SER A 90 3.38 11.19 14.83
CA SER A 90 3.51 10.37 16.04
C SER A 90 4.99 10.01 16.25
N ALA A 91 5.40 9.85 17.50
CA ALA A 91 6.72 9.33 17.87
C ALA A 91 6.71 7.80 18.11
N LYS A 92 5.53 7.17 18.09
CA LYS A 92 5.38 5.73 18.33
C LYS A 92 6.01 4.92 17.19
N PRO A 93 6.45 3.68 17.44
CA PRO A 93 6.82 2.79 16.35
C PRO A 93 5.71 2.66 15.29
N LEU A 94 6.13 2.60 14.04
CA LEU A 94 5.25 2.50 12.87
C LEU A 94 5.28 1.08 12.35
N VAL A 95 4.12 0.45 12.23
CA VAL A 95 4.02 -0.89 11.64
C VAL A 95 3.18 -0.81 10.37
N LEU A 96 3.79 -1.12 9.22
CA LEU A 96 3.14 -1.14 7.91
C LEU A 96 2.94 -2.59 7.49
N ILE A 97 1.71 -3.10 7.51
CA ILE A 97 1.38 -4.51 7.24
C ILE A 97 0.60 -4.62 5.94
N THR A 98 1.22 -5.14 4.89
CA THR A 98 0.66 -5.05 3.53
C THR A 98 0.54 -6.42 2.88
N ALA A 99 -0.45 -6.57 1.99
CA ALA A 99 -0.56 -7.73 1.12
C ALA A 99 -0.85 -7.36 -0.33
N GLY A 100 -0.07 -7.91 -1.25
CA GLY A 100 -0.20 -7.65 -2.69
C GLY A 100 -0.15 -6.14 -3.01
N VAL A 101 -1.11 -5.64 -3.80
CA VAL A 101 -1.16 -4.21 -4.19
C VAL A 101 -1.47 -3.26 -3.02
N GLY A 102 -1.88 -3.78 -1.85
CA GLY A 102 -2.03 -3.00 -0.63
C GLY A 102 -0.72 -2.33 -0.17
N ILE A 103 0.43 -2.74 -0.74
CA ILE A 103 1.72 -2.08 -0.53
C ILE A 103 1.73 -0.59 -0.95
N THR A 104 0.87 -0.20 -1.90
CA THR A 104 0.96 1.08 -2.61
C THR A 104 0.88 2.34 -1.71
N PRO A 105 -0.11 2.51 -0.82
CA PRO A 105 -0.08 3.63 0.12
C PRO A 105 1.02 3.48 1.16
N ALA A 106 1.42 2.27 1.53
CA ALA A 106 2.51 2.06 2.49
C ALA A 106 3.87 2.56 1.95
N LEU A 107 4.08 2.61 0.64
CA LEU A 107 5.29 3.18 0.05
C LEU A 107 5.44 4.67 0.38
N SER A 108 4.39 5.47 0.17
CA SER A 108 4.43 6.90 0.49
C SER A 108 4.50 7.13 2.00
N MET A 109 3.85 6.29 2.81
CA MET A 109 4.00 6.35 4.27
C MET A 109 5.42 6.01 4.73
N LEU A 110 6.05 4.98 4.16
CA LEU A 110 7.42 4.59 4.49
C LEU A 110 8.43 5.69 4.15
N GLU A 111 8.24 6.32 3.00
CA GLU A 111 9.07 7.44 2.54
C GLU A 111 8.89 8.67 3.44
N ALA A 112 7.65 9.02 3.79
CA ALA A 112 7.36 10.13 4.72
C ALA A 112 7.94 9.91 6.11
N ALA A 113 7.99 8.65 6.57
CA ALA A 113 8.54 8.31 7.86
C ALA A 113 10.08 8.34 7.93
N ARG A 114 10.79 8.59 6.82
CA ARG A 114 12.26 8.51 6.74
C ARG A 114 12.97 9.33 7.82
N ASP A 115 12.59 10.59 7.92
CA ASP A 115 13.31 11.57 8.75
C ASP A 115 12.61 11.79 10.11
N THR A 116 11.64 10.93 10.47
CA THR A 116 10.87 11.03 11.72
C THR A 116 11.57 10.40 12.93
N GLY A 117 12.60 9.59 12.71
CA GLY A 117 13.29 8.83 13.77
C GLY A 117 12.46 7.69 14.38
N ARG A 118 11.25 7.42 13.87
CA ARG A 118 10.41 6.31 14.33
C ARG A 118 11.09 4.97 14.05
N ASP A 119 10.91 4.02 14.96
CA ASP A 119 11.19 2.60 14.70
C ASP A 119 10.12 2.04 13.75
N ILE A 120 10.52 1.37 12.67
CA ILE A 120 9.60 0.99 11.59
C ILE A 120 9.67 -0.50 11.31
N HIS A 121 8.52 -1.15 11.32
CA HIS A 121 8.36 -2.55 10.94
C HIS A 121 7.50 -2.62 9.67
N PHE A 122 8.13 -2.93 8.55
CA PHE A 122 7.46 -3.15 7.27
C PHE A 122 7.25 -4.65 7.08
N ILE A 123 6.01 -5.10 7.11
CA ILE A 123 5.64 -6.51 6.97
C ILE A 123 4.88 -6.65 5.64
N HIS A 124 5.44 -7.38 4.68
CA HIS A 124 4.80 -7.60 3.38
C HIS A 124 4.45 -9.07 3.15
N CYS A 125 3.21 -9.33 2.76
CA CYS A 125 2.71 -10.64 2.40
C CYS A 125 2.44 -10.71 0.89
N ALA A 126 2.98 -11.72 0.21
CA ALA A 126 2.69 -12.00 -1.19
C ALA A 126 2.54 -13.50 -1.41
N ARG A 127 2.11 -13.91 -2.62
CA ARG A 127 2.08 -15.34 -2.95
C ARG A 127 3.49 -15.91 -3.02
N HIS A 128 4.37 -15.23 -3.74
CA HIS A 128 5.75 -15.65 -3.99
C HIS A 128 6.57 -14.45 -4.46
N ALA A 129 7.89 -14.58 -4.59
CA ALA A 129 8.76 -13.46 -4.92
C ALA A 129 8.44 -12.83 -6.28
N GLY A 130 8.10 -13.64 -7.29
CA GLY A 130 7.73 -13.15 -8.63
C GLY A 130 6.52 -12.21 -8.72
N VAL A 131 5.72 -12.06 -7.64
CA VAL A 131 4.62 -11.07 -7.57
C VAL A 131 4.78 -10.06 -6.43
N HIS A 132 5.92 -10.08 -5.74
CA HIS A 132 6.26 -9.11 -4.69
C HIS A 132 6.74 -7.80 -5.34
N ALA A 133 5.79 -6.92 -5.68
CA ALA A 133 6.13 -5.61 -6.23
C ALA A 133 6.84 -4.73 -5.20
N PHE A 134 7.78 -3.91 -5.67
CA PHE A 134 8.57 -2.97 -4.86
C PHE A 134 9.49 -3.59 -3.81
N ARG A 135 9.71 -4.92 -3.82
CA ARG A 135 10.65 -5.59 -2.91
C ARG A 135 12.01 -4.89 -2.87
N ASP A 136 12.63 -4.72 -4.03
CA ASP A 136 13.98 -4.17 -4.14
C ASP A 136 14.03 -2.71 -3.70
N TRP A 137 12.95 -1.96 -3.92
CA TRP A 137 12.83 -0.58 -3.45
C TRP A 137 12.76 -0.53 -1.92
N VAL A 138 11.95 -1.38 -1.28
CA VAL A 138 11.86 -1.46 0.19
C VAL A 138 13.18 -1.95 0.79
N GLU A 139 13.86 -2.91 0.16
CA GLU A 139 15.19 -3.36 0.59
C GLU A 139 16.25 -2.26 0.49
N ALA A 140 16.24 -1.46 -0.58
CA ALA A 140 17.12 -0.31 -0.69
C ALA A 140 16.86 0.70 0.44
N GLN A 141 15.59 0.96 0.77
CA GLN A 141 15.25 1.80 1.92
C GLN A 141 15.78 1.21 3.23
N ARG A 142 15.68 -0.11 3.42
CA ARG A 142 16.17 -0.79 4.63
C ARG A 142 17.69 -0.69 4.76
N ALA A 143 18.42 -0.84 3.67
CA ALA A 143 19.88 -0.77 3.67
C ALA A 143 20.41 0.58 4.16
N GLU A 144 19.66 1.66 3.94
CA GLU A 144 20.04 3.02 4.34
C GLU A 144 19.50 3.43 5.72
N ARG A 145 18.60 2.62 6.33
CA ARG A 145 17.80 3.01 7.51
C ARG A 145 17.88 1.94 8.60
N PRO A 146 18.78 2.08 9.59
CA PRO A 146 18.92 1.11 10.68
C PRO A 146 17.64 0.86 11.50
N GLN A 147 16.74 1.84 11.54
CA GLN A 147 15.45 1.80 12.22
C GLN A 147 14.34 1.10 11.41
N LEU A 148 14.60 0.71 10.16
CA LEU A 148 13.65 -0.01 9.33
C LEU A 148 13.93 -1.51 9.38
N ARG A 149 12.95 -2.27 9.86
CA ARG A 149 12.91 -3.74 9.73
C ARG A 149 11.95 -4.09 8.61
N HIS A 150 12.36 -5.00 7.73
CA HIS A 150 11.52 -5.53 6.66
C HIS A 150 11.35 -7.03 6.87
N TYR A 151 10.11 -7.48 6.87
CA TYR A 151 9.73 -8.88 7.00
C TYR A 151 8.82 -9.27 5.84
N VAL A 152 9.06 -10.43 5.27
CA VAL A 152 8.38 -10.94 4.09
C VAL A 152 7.77 -12.30 4.38
N CYS A 153 6.47 -12.44 4.12
CA CYS A 153 5.76 -13.70 4.22
C CYS A 153 5.26 -14.14 2.84
N TYR A 154 5.68 -15.31 2.38
CA TYR A 154 5.21 -15.87 1.11
C TYR A 154 4.26 -17.05 1.34
N SER A 155 3.04 -16.95 0.81
CA SER A 155 2.03 -18.00 1.03
C SER A 155 2.24 -19.25 0.18
N GLU A 156 2.88 -19.11 -0.97
CA GLU A 156 3.12 -20.14 -1.99
C GLU A 156 4.52 -19.95 -2.61
N PRO A 157 5.60 -19.96 -1.81
CA PRO A 157 6.94 -19.67 -2.30
C PRO A 157 7.37 -20.65 -3.40
N ARG A 158 8.12 -20.13 -4.39
CA ARG A 158 8.72 -20.96 -5.44
C ARG A 158 10.12 -21.40 -5.03
N ALA A 159 10.65 -22.41 -5.72
CA ALA A 159 12.03 -22.84 -5.51
C ALA A 159 13.00 -21.66 -5.68
N GLY A 160 13.77 -21.36 -4.62
CA GLY A 160 14.72 -20.25 -4.58
C GLY A 160 14.16 -18.92 -4.08
N ASP A 161 12.85 -18.82 -3.82
CA ASP A 161 12.28 -17.64 -3.16
C ASP A 161 12.80 -17.54 -1.72
N GLN A 162 13.19 -16.34 -1.31
CA GLN A 162 13.63 -16.04 0.05
C GLN A 162 12.65 -15.07 0.70
N GLY A 163 11.87 -15.59 1.65
CA GLY A 163 11.06 -14.82 2.59
C GLY A 163 11.40 -15.21 4.02
N ASP A 164 10.97 -14.41 4.98
CA ASP A 164 11.19 -14.65 6.42
C ASP A 164 10.23 -15.68 7.00
N ALA A 165 9.06 -15.87 6.37
CA ALA A 165 8.08 -16.90 6.74
C ALA A 165 7.30 -17.43 5.54
N GLU A 166 6.80 -18.66 5.66
CA GLU A 166 5.96 -19.32 4.66
C GLU A 166 4.51 -19.46 5.14
N GLY A 167 3.56 -19.40 4.20
CA GLY A 167 2.13 -19.50 4.47
C GLY A 167 1.44 -18.16 4.65
N LEU A 168 0.24 -18.18 5.24
CA LEU A 168 -0.49 -16.95 5.57
C LEU A 168 -0.03 -16.39 6.91
N LEU A 169 0.28 -15.09 7.00
CA LEU A 169 0.71 -14.41 8.23
C LEU A 169 -0.08 -14.87 9.47
N SER A 170 0.59 -15.58 10.38
CA SER A 170 0.00 -16.16 11.58
C SER A 170 0.00 -15.16 12.74
N LEU A 171 -0.70 -15.49 13.84
CA LEU A 171 -0.68 -14.68 15.07
C LEU A 171 0.73 -14.66 15.67
N GLU A 172 1.33 -15.84 15.81
CA GLU A 172 2.69 -16.03 16.33
C GLU A 172 3.73 -15.28 15.49
N GLN A 173 3.62 -15.34 14.15
CA GLN A 173 4.56 -14.65 13.30
C GLN A 173 4.44 -13.13 13.43
N LEU A 174 3.20 -12.62 13.49
CA LEU A 174 2.97 -11.20 13.72
C LEU A 174 3.50 -10.78 15.10
N GLU A 175 3.30 -11.58 16.14
CA GLU A 175 3.81 -11.32 17.49
C GLU A 175 5.33 -11.13 17.53
N GLN A 176 6.06 -12.02 16.85
CA GLN A 176 7.52 -11.98 16.73
C GLN A 176 8.00 -10.76 15.94
N TRP A 177 7.22 -10.31 14.95
CA TRP A 177 7.58 -9.20 14.09
C TRP A 177 7.06 -7.84 14.56
N LEU A 178 6.23 -7.77 15.60
CA LEU A 178 5.84 -6.49 16.18
C LEU A 178 6.89 -6.01 17.20
N PRO A 179 7.12 -4.69 17.32
CA PRO A 179 7.87 -4.12 18.44
C PRO A 179 7.36 -4.69 19.77
N GLU A 180 8.24 -5.08 20.70
CA GLU A 180 7.84 -5.67 21.99
C GLU A 180 6.81 -4.82 22.73
N GLN A 181 7.02 -3.51 22.69
CA GLN A 181 6.05 -2.52 23.15
C GLN A 181 4.83 -2.49 22.19
N ARG A 182 3.61 -2.60 22.72
CA ARG A 182 2.37 -2.64 21.91
C ARG A 182 1.69 -1.28 21.75
N ASP A 183 2.38 -0.19 22.12
CA ASP A 183 1.99 1.20 21.86
C ASP A 183 2.58 1.66 20.52
N LEU A 184 1.96 1.24 19.43
CA LEU A 184 2.44 1.39 18.07
C LEU A 184 1.31 1.81 17.14
N ASP A 185 1.62 2.56 16.08
CA ASP A 185 0.61 2.82 15.05
C ASP A 185 0.74 1.78 13.94
N ALA A 186 -0.27 0.91 13.81
CA ALA A 186 -0.35 -0.10 12.78
C ALA A 186 -1.21 0.39 11.61
N TYR A 187 -0.66 0.37 10.40
CA TYR A 187 -1.38 0.62 9.15
C TYR A 187 -1.37 -0.66 8.33
N PHE A 188 -2.55 -1.19 8.02
CA PHE A 188 -2.64 -2.46 7.31
C PHE A 188 -3.58 -2.43 6.11
N LEU A 189 -3.10 -2.99 5.01
CA LEU A 189 -3.71 -2.86 3.68
C LEU A 189 -3.59 -4.15 2.88
N GLY A 190 -4.68 -4.58 2.26
CA GLY A 190 -4.66 -5.75 1.39
C GLY A 190 -6.07 -6.26 1.09
N PRO A 191 -6.21 -7.51 0.63
CA PRO A 191 -7.51 -8.14 0.48
C PRO A 191 -8.27 -8.17 1.81
N LYS A 192 -9.61 -8.11 1.77
CA LYS A 192 -10.42 -8.09 3.00
C LYS A 192 -10.14 -9.24 3.97
N PRO A 193 -10.02 -10.52 3.52
CA PRO A 193 -9.74 -11.62 4.44
C PRO A 193 -8.40 -11.43 5.17
N PHE A 194 -7.41 -10.85 4.49
CA PHE A 194 -6.12 -10.50 5.08
C PHE A 194 -6.27 -9.41 6.14
N MET A 195 -6.93 -8.29 5.81
CA MET A 195 -7.11 -7.18 6.76
C MET A 195 -7.94 -7.60 7.98
N ALA A 196 -9.00 -8.39 7.80
CA ALA A 196 -9.78 -8.94 8.90
C ALA A 196 -8.96 -9.86 9.82
N LYS A 197 -8.04 -10.65 9.23
CA LYS A 197 -7.10 -11.49 9.99
C LYS A 197 -6.11 -10.62 10.78
N VAL A 198 -5.46 -9.66 10.13
CA VAL A 198 -4.50 -8.74 10.78
C VAL A 198 -5.16 -7.95 11.90
N LYS A 199 -6.37 -7.40 11.69
CA LYS A 199 -7.13 -6.68 12.72
C LYS A 199 -7.38 -7.55 13.96
N ARG A 200 -7.79 -8.81 13.77
CA ARG A 200 -7.98 -9.77 14.88
C ARG A 200 -6.67 -10.07 15.59
N HIS A 201 -5.59 -10.31 14.85
CA HIS A 201 -4.29 -10.59 15.46
C HIS A 201 -3.76 -9.41 16.27
N LEU A 202 -3.79 -8.19 15.72
CA LEU A 202 -3.40 -6.97 16.43
C LEU A 202 -4.17 -6.80 17.74
N HIS A 203 -5.48 -7.05 17.71
CA HIS A 203 -6.32 -7.01 18.90
C HIS A 203 -5.91 -8.07 19.93
N SER A 204 -5.71 -9.33 19.50
CA SER A 204 -5.24 -10.41 20.38
C SER A 204 -3.86 -10.14 20.99
N LEU A 205 -3.00 -9.39 20.28
CA LEU A 205 -1.68 -8.98 20.73
C LEU A 205 -1.69 -7.67 21.56
N GLY A 206 -2.88 -7.15 21.88
CA GLY A 206 -3.04 -6.00 22.77
C GLY A 206 -2.85 -4.63 22.11
N VAL A 207 -2.76 -4.55 20.78
CA VAL A 207 -2.69 -3.26 20.08
C VAL A 207 -4.05 -2.56 20.16
N PRO A 208 -4.13 -1.33 20.69
CA PRO A 208 -5.40 -0.62 20.81
C PRO A 208 -6.06 -0.35 19.46
N ALA A 209 -7.38 -0.46 19.40
CA ALA A 209 -8.15 -0.23 18.17
C ALA A 209 -7.92 1.17 17.57
N ALA A 210 -7.71 2.18 18.42
CA ALA A 210 -7.42 3.55 18.00
C ALA A 210 -6.08 3.72 17.26
N GLN A 211 -5.18 2.73 17.38
CA GLN A 211 -3.85 2.70 16.74
C GLN A 211 -3.81 1.72 15.56
N SER A 212 -4.95 1.08 15.24
CA SER A 212 -5.10 0.12 14.15
C SER A 212 -5.83 0.79 12.98
N HIS A 213 -5.08 1.21 11.98
CA HIS A 213 -5.56 1.96 10.82
C HIS A 213 -5.62 1.07 9.59
N TYR A 214 -6.71 1.16 8.83
CA TYR A 214 -6.87 0.45 7.56
C TYR A 214 -7.81 1.21 6.64
N GLU A 215 -7.69 0.96 5.35
CA GLU A 215 -8.60 1.43 4.32
C GLU A 215 -8.93 0.29 3.37
N PHE A 216 -10.15 0.29 2.83
CA PHE A 216 -10.58 -0.65 1.82
C PHE A 216 -11.22 0.10 0.64
N PHE A 217 -10.77 -0.21 -0.58
CA PHE A 217 -11.39 0.30 -1.79
C PHE A 217 -12.48 -0.67 -2.27
N GLY A 218 -13.70 -0.42 -1.81
CA GLY A 218 -14.94 -1.07 -2.23
C GLY A 218 -16.06 -0.82 -1.21
N PRO A 219 -17.26 -1.41 -1.38
CA PRO A 219 -18.39 -1.12 -0.50
C PRO A 219 -18.09 -1.45 0.97
N ALA A 220 -18.35 -0.48 1.84
CA ALA A 220 -18.01 -0.50 3.27
C ALA A 220 -18.72 -1.63 4.05
N SER A 221 -19.91 -2.05 3.60
CA SER A 221 -20.78 -3.05 4.23
C SER A 221 -20.20 -4.47 4.31
N ALA A 222 -19.01 -4.71 3.80
CA ALA A 222 -18.46 -6.05 3.65
C ALA A 222 -17.11 -6.22 4.34
N LEU A 223 -16.85 -5.45 5.41
CA LEU A 223 -15.74 -5.66 6.35
C LEU A 223 -16.19 -6.29 7.68
N ASP A 224 -17.50 -6.28 7.95
CA ASP A 224 -18.12 -6.83 9.17
C ASP A 224 -18.73 -8.23 8.94
N SER A 225 -18.52 -8.81 7.75
CA SER A 225 -18.96 -10.15 7.34
C SER A 225 -17.86 -11.19 7.50
#